data_AF-A0A2E3XV00-F1
#
_entry.id   AF-A0A2E3XV00-F1
#
_cell.length_a   1.000
_cell.length_b   1.000
_cell.length_c   1.000
_cell.angle_alpha   90.00
_cell.angle_beta   90.00
_cell.angle_gamma   90.00
#
_symmetry.space_group_name_H-M   'P 1'
#
loop_
_entity.id
_entity.type
_entity.pdbx_description
1 polymer ?
#
loop_
_entity_poly.entity_id
_entity_poly.type
_entity_poly.pdbx_seq_one_letter_code
_entity_poly.pdbx_strand_id
1 'polypeptide(L)'
;MTKAYLSFSLFIILVSSSTFAALDLDTKLIARVLGVSDSKRTLLVNRGREHGLALNQHAKISLPSGVVARAVVVRNAPSRSVWSVYRFYAKDSITAKTVYTFKISSPVSLTTDESKAIGALAEKVEKKKEKIPQSVELERKQKKIMKSIINSENVVSQYDNVDYSKLNESGLEQKKKDEDIDWSALN
;
A
#
# COMPACT_ATOMS: atom_id res chain seq x y z
N MET A 1 -19.76 -52.28 -24.39
CA MET A 1 -19.46 -52.10 -22.94
C MET A 1 -18.64 -50.84 -22.64
N THR A 2 -17.83 -50.30 -23.56
CA THR A 2 -16.97 -49.12 -23.32
C THR A 2 -17.71 -47.79 -23.07
N LYS A 3 -18.90 -47.59 -23.67
CA LYS A 3 -19.69 -46.36 -23.50
C LYS A 3 -20.23 -46.15 -22.08
N ALA A 4 -20.53 -47.24 -21.35
CA ALA A 4 -21.07 -47.18 -19.99
C ALA A 4 -20.04 -46.71 -18.96
N TYR A 5 -18.77 -47.13 -19.12
CA TYR A 5 -17.68 -46.66 -18.27
C TYR A 5 -17.34 -45.20 -18.52
N LEU A 6 -17.43 -44.73 -19.78
CA LEU A 6 -17.20 -43.33 -20.13
C LEU A 6 -18.27 -42.42 -19.52
N SER A 7 -19.56 -42.82 -19.58
CA SER A 7 -20.65 -42.07 -18.96
C SER A 7 -20.59 -42.08 -17.43
N PHE A 8 -20.17 -43.21 -16.83
CA PHE A 8 -20.00 -43.31 -15.37
C PHE A 8 -18.82 -42.46 -14.87
N SER A 9 -17.70 -42.44 -15.61
CA SER A 9 -16.57 -41.56 -15.32
C SER A 9 -16.93 -40.08 -15.42
N LEU A 10 -17.75 -39.69 -16.39
CA LEU A 10 -18.20 -38.30 -16.54
C LEU A 10 -19.10 -37.86 -15.38
N PHE A 11 -19.95 -38.77 -14.88
CA PHE A 11 -20.81 -38.52 -13.73
C PHE A 11 -20.01 -38.31 -12.43
N ILE A 12 -18.95 -39.08 -12.20
CA ILE A 12 -18.07 -38.94 -11.02
C ILE A 12 -17.34 -37.58 -11.03
N ILE A 13 -16.90 -37.11 -12.20
CA ILE A 13 -16.24 -35.80 -12.33
C ILE A 13 -17.22 -34.65 -12.04
N LEU A 14 -18.49 -34.77 -12.42
CA LEU A 14 -19.49 -33.74 -12.16
C LEU A 14 -19.78 -33.57 -10.65
N VAL A 15 -19.85 -34.67 -9.90
CA VAL A 15 -20.16 -34.67 -8.45
C VAL A 15 -18.97 -34.17 -7.60
N SER A 16 -17.74 -34.26 -8.12
CA SER A 16 -16.53 -33.83 -7.40
C SER A 16 -16.35 -32.31 -7.32
N SER A 17 -17.23 -31.53 -7.95
CA SER A 17 -17.14 -30.07 -8.04
C SER A 17 -17.70 -29.33 -6.81
N SER A 18 -17.88 -30.02 -5.67
CA SER A 18 -18.45 -29.44 -4.46
C SER A 18 -17.54 -28.37 -3.84
N THR A 19 -17.69 -27.15 -4.35
CA THR A 19 -17.69 -25.87 -3.67
C THR A 19 -16.92 -25.80 -2.35
N PHE A 20 -15.71 -25.22 -2.40
CA PHE A 20 -15.08 -24.61 -1.25
C PHE A 20 -15.93 -23.41 -0.80
N ALA A 21 -16.89 -23.64 0.10
CA ALA A 21 -17.70 -22.57 0.67
C ALA A 21 -16.84 -21.73 1.63
N ALA A 22 -16.77 -20.44 1.37
CA ALA A 22 -16.21 -19.48 2.30
C ALA A 22 -17.09 -19.39 3.55
N LEU A 23 -16.49 -19.02 4.68
CA LEU A 23 -17.22 -18.87 5.94
C LEU A 23 -18.34 -17.82 5.81
N ASP A 24 -19.53 -18.17 6.31
CA ASP A 24 -20.68 -17.27 6.33
C ASP A 24 -20.42 -16.01 7.16
N LEU A 25 -21.11 -14.93 6.80
CA LEU A 25 -21.06 -13.67 7.53
C LEU A 25 -21.49 -13.86 8.99
N ASP A 26 -20.91 -13.06 9.88
CA ASP A 26 -21.12 -13.10 11.33
C ASP A 26 -20.66 -14.37 12.07
N THR A 27 -20.01 -15.31 11.37
CA THR A 27 -19.36 -16.46 11.99
C THR A 27 -18.20 -16.00 12.89
N LYS A 28 -18.11 -16.61 14.08
CA LYS A 28 -17.02 -16.38 15.03
C LYS A 28 -15.97 -17.48 14.89
N LEU A 29 -14.71 -17.08 14.72
CA LEU A 29 -13.56 -17.95 14.65
C LEU A 29 -12.59 -17.59 15.78
N ILE A 30 -12.23 -18.57 16.61
CA ILE A 30 -11.21 -18.39 17.65
C ILE A 30 -9.87 -18.83 17.08
N ALA A 31 -8.91 -17.90 17.04
CA ALA A 31 -7.61 -18.14 16.43
C ALA A 31 -6.48 -17.49 17.22
N ARG A 32 -5.31 -18.12 17.20
CA ARG A 32 -4.08 -17.60 17.78
C ARG A 32 -3.32 -16.80 16.75
N VAL A 33 -2.95 -15.57 17.11
CA VAL A 33 -2.02 -14.76 16.34
C VAL A 33 -0.61 -15.27 16.64
N LEU A 34 0.07 -15.83 15.64
CA LEU A 34 1.42 -16.38 15.75
C LEU A 34 2.48 -15.28 15.77
N GLY A 35 2.27 -14.24 14.97
CA GLY A 35 3.22 -13.15 14.79
C GLY A 35 2.51 -11.85 14.41
N VAL A 36 3.14 -10.74 14.76
CA VAL A 36 2.65 -9.37 14.51
C VAL A 36 3.84 -8.59 13.97
N SER A 37 3.64 -7.75 12.94
CA SER A 37 4.70 -6.85 12.46
C SER A 37 4.99 -5.73 13.45
N ASP A 38 6.14 -5.07 13.35
CA ASP A 38 6.53 -3.98 14.25
C ASP A 38 5.52 -2.82 14.25
N SER A 39 4.94 -2.53 13.08
CA SER A 39 3.89 -1.52 12.93
C SER A 39 2.51 -1.98 13.45
N LYS A 40 2.37 -3.26 13.81
CA LYS A 40 1.13 -3.96 14.17
C LYS A 40 0.07 -4.02 13.07
N ARG A 41 0.45 -3.65 11.83
CA ARG A 41 -0.46 -3.65 10.67
C ARG A 41 -0.65 -5.02 10.05
N THR A 42 0.21 -5.98 10.34
CA THR A 42 0.15 -7.32 9.73
C THR A 42 0.13 -8.38 10.82
N LEU A 43 -0.80 -9.32 10.72
CA LEU A 43 -0.98 -10.42 11.67
C LEU A 43 -0.85 -11.75 10.94
N LEU A 44 -0.06 -12.66 11.50
CA LEU A 44 -0.01 -14.05 11.09
C LEU A 44 -0.89 -14.87 12.02
N VAL A 45 -1.85 -15.63 11.49
CA VAL A 45 -2.86 -16.35 12.27
C VAL A 45 -2.77 -17.86 11.99
N ASN A 46 -2.98 -18.68 13.02
CA ASN A 46 -2.93 -20.16 12.94
C ASN A 46 -4.20 -20.81 12.37
N ARG A 47 -4.92 -20.09 11.51
CA ARG A 47 -6.11 -20.56 10.80
C ARG A 47 -6.02 -20.10 9.36
N GLY A 48 -6.53 -20.90 8.43
CA GLY A 48 -6.40 -20.66 7.01
C GLY A 48 -7.58 -21.22 6.22
N ARG A 49 -7.34 -21.56 4.96
CA ARG A 49 -8.34 -22.05 4.00
C ARG A 49 -9.07 -23.32 4.46
N GLU A 50 -8.39 -24.24 5.14
CA GLU A 50 -9.03 -25.46 5.67
C GLU A 50 -10.09 -25.16 6.74
N HIS A 51 -10.03 -23.96 7.31
CA HIS A 51 -10.96 -23.50 8.33
C HIS A 51 -12.04 -22.58 7.73
N GLY A 52 -12.17 -22.57 6.39
CA GLY A 52 -13.18 -21.79 5.66
C GLY A 52 -12.84 -20.32 5.45
N LEU A 53 -11.63 -19.86 5.80
CA LEU A 53 -11.21 -18.49 5.48
C LEU A 53 -11.03 -18.33 3.98
N ALA A 54 -11.46 -17.19 3.44
CA ALA A 54 -11.27 -16.80 2.05
C ALA A 54 -10.47 -15.49 1.94
N LEU A 55 -9.87 -15.26 0.77
CA LEU A 55 -9.17 -14.01 0.46
C LEU A 55 -10.15 -12.84 0.51
N ASN A 56 -9.67 -11.66 0.91
CA ASN A 56 -10.45 -10.42 1.02
C ASN A 56 -11.61 -10.46 2.03
N GLN A 57 -11.69 -11.49 2.89
CA GLN A 57 -12.66 -11.47 3.99
C GLN A 57 -12.24 -10.46 5.05
N HIS A 58 -13.23 -9.74 5.58
CA HIS A 58 -13.04 -8.79 6.66
C HIS A 58 -13.46 -9.42 7.99
N ALA A 59 -12.75 -9.06 9.06
CA ALA A 59 -13.12 -9.47 10.40
C ALA A 59 -12.91 -8.35 11.43
N LYS A 60 -13.77 -8.38 12.44
CA LYS A 60 -13.57 -7.67 13.71
C LYS A 60 -12.82 -8.59 14.66
N ILE A 61 -11.68 -8.12 15.14
CA ILE A 61 -10.83 -8.83 16.10
C ILE A 61 -11.18 -8.33 17.49
N SER A 62 -11.53 -9.23 18.40
CA SER A 62 -11.88 -8.91 19.78
C SER A 62 -11.14 -9.79 20.79
N LEU A 63 -10.88 -9.19 21.94
CA LEU A 63 -10.55 -9.84 23.20
C LEU A 63 -11.78 -9.84 24.10
N PRO A 64 -11.77 -10.57 25.23
CA PRO A 64 -12.81 -10.46 26.25
C PRO A 64 -13.02 -9.01 26.74
N SER A 65 -11.97 -8.18 26.68
CA SER A 65 -12.03 -6.75 27.03
C SER A 65 -12.74 -5.88 25.98
N GLY A 66 -12.95 -6.37 24.76
CA GLY A 66 -13.64 -5.62 23.70
C GLY A 66 -13.02 -5.79 22.31
N VAL A 67 -13.51 -4.99 21.35
CA VAL A 67 -13.01 -4.98 19.98
C VAL A 67 -11.68 -4.23 19.92
N VAL A 68 -10.67 -4.87 19.35
CA VAL A 68 -9.29 -4.38 19.31
C VAL A 68 -8.96 -3.77 17.95
N ALA A 69 -9.38 -4.41 16.87
CA ALA A 69 -9.03 -4.02 15.51
C ALA A 69 -10.02 -4.53 14.46
N ARG A 70 -9.92 -4.00 13.23
CA ARG A 70 -10.51 -4.59 12.03
C ARG A 70 -9.43 -4.89 11.01
N ALA A 71 -9.52 -6.07 10.41
CA ALA A 71 -8.52 -6.57 9.48
C ALA A 71 -9.16 -7.26 8.27
N VAL A 72 -8.39 -7.38 7.20
CA VAL A 72 -8.74 -8.08 5.96
C VAL A 72 -7.72 -9.19 5.68
N VAL A 73 -8.19 -10.33 5.20
CA VAL A 73 -7.31 -11.44 4.76
C VAL A 73 -6.59 -11.03 3.47
N VAL A 74 -5.26 -10.89 3.53
CA VAL A 74 -4.43 -10.56 2.36
C VAL A 74 -3.83 -11.82 1.73
N ARG A 75 -3.45 -12.80 2.54
CA ARG A 75 -2.95 -14.10 2.06
C ARG A 75 -3.57 -15.23 2.86
N ASN A 76 -3.80 -16.34 2.20
CA ASN A 76 -4.45 -17.48 2.79
C ASN A 76 -3.75 -18.78 2.37
N ALA A 77 -3.13 -19.46 3.33
CA ALA A 77 -2.58 -20.80 3.20
C ALA A 77 -3.55 -21.82 3.83
N PRO A 78 -3.37 -23.14 3.65
CA PRO A 78 -4.26 -24.15 4.21
C PRO A 78 -4.45 -24.01 5.73
N SER A 79 -3.33 -23.94 6.47
CA SER A 79 -3.29 -23.90 7.93
C SER A 79 -3.07 -22.52 8.54
N ARG A 80 -2.67 -21.52 7.76
CA ARG A 80 -2.31 -20.17 8.23
C ARG A 80 -2.84 -19.09 7.30
N SER A 81 -3.06 -17.90 7.83
CA SER A 81 -3.47 -16.74 7.04
C SER A 81 -2.74 -15.49 7.51
N VAL A 82 -2.56 -14.56 6.57
CA VAL A 82 -1.97 -13.25 6.81
C VAL A 82 -3.06 -12.21 6.67
N TRP A 83 -3.22 -11.42 7.72
CA TRP A 83 -4.23 -10.37 7.82
C TRP A 83 -3.57 -9.00 7.82
N SER A 84 -4.18 -8.04 7.14
CA SER A 84 -3.81 -6.63 7.19
C SER A 84 -4.83 -5.85 7.99
N VAL A 85 -4.36 -5.19 9.04
CA VAL A 85 -5.16 -4.36 9.94
C VAL A 85 -5.27 -2.96 9.36
N TYR A 86 -6.50 -2.53 9.07
CA TYR A 86 -6.79 -1.21 8.52
C TYR A 86 -7.42 -0.25 9.52
N ARG A 87 -7.91 -0.76 10.66
CA ARG A 87 -8.45 0.07 11.75
C ARG A 87 -8.05 -0.48 13.11
N PHE A 88 -7.50 0.38 13.95
CA PHE A 88 -7.15 0.08 15.33
C PHE A 88 -8.14 0.76 16.28
N TYR A 89 -8.51 0.07 17.36
CA TYR A 89 -9.23 0.64 18.50
C TYR A 89 -8.34 0.64 19.74
N ALA A 90 -7.58 -0.45 19.96
CA ALA A 90 -6.59 -0.56 21.03
C ALA A 90 -5.30 -1.16 20.45
N LYS A 91 -4.38 -0.31 19.99
CA LYS A 91 -3.15 -0.75 19.31
C LYS A 91 -2.23 -1.57 20.23
N ASP A 92 -2.24 -1.28 21.53
CA ASP A 92 -1.31 -1.89 22.48
C ASP A 92 -1.70 -3.29 22.94
N SER A 93 -2.97 -3.65 22.80
CA SER A 93 -3.44 -5.00 23.13
C SER A 93 -3.20 -6.04 22.03
N ILE A 94 -2.69 -5.63 20.87
CA ILE A 94 -2.30 -6.56 19.79
C ILE A 94 -0.90 -7.09 20.09
N THR A 95 -0.84 -8.34 20.53
CA THR A 95 0.38 -9.05 20.90
C THR A 95 0.46 -10.39 20.18
N ALA A 96 1.68 -10.81 19.84
CA ALA A 96 1.90 -12.15 19.29
C ALA A 96 1.63 -13.22 20.34
N LYS A 97 1.35 -14.45 19.88
CA LYS A 97 1.04 -15.66 20.68
C LYS A 97 -0.27 -15.60 21.49
N THR A 98 -1.03 -14.53 21.38
CA THR A 98 -2.33 -14.36 22.04
C THR A 98 -3.48 -14.92 21.19
N VAL A 99 -4.52 -15.42 21.87
CA VAL A 99 -5.74 -15.92 21.22
C VAL A 99 -6.76 -14.80 21.12
N TYR A 100 -7.32 -14.61 19.93
CA TYR A 100 -8.33 -13.61 19.64
C TYR A 100 -9.57 -14.27 19.04
N THR A 101 -10.70 -13.57 19.17
CA THR A 101 -11.93 -13.92 18.48
C THR A 101 -12.06 -13.05 17.22
N PHE A 102 -12.19 -13.70 16.07
CA PHE A 102 -12.40 -13.08 14.77
C PHE A 102 -13.87 -13.26 14.41
N LYS A 103 -14.63 -12.17 14.38
CA LYS A 103 -16.00 -12.19 13.84
C LYS A 103 -15.94 -11.75 12.39
N ILE A 104 -16.23 -12.66 11.45
CA ILE A 104 -16.29 -12.31 10.02
C ILE A 104 -17.39 -11.27 9.84
N SER A 105 -17.05 -10.15 9.22
CA SER A 105 -17.97 -9.05 9.00
C SER A 105 -18.05 -8.73 7.52
N SER A 106 -19.14 -8.10 7.11
CA SER A 106 -19.23 -7.53 5.77
C SER A 106 -18.04 -6.60 5.50
N PRO A 107 -17.54 -6.57 4.26
CA PRO A 107 -16.56 -5.58 3.86
C PRO A 107 -17.12 -4.20 4.20
N VAL A 108 -16.29 -3.39 4.86
CA VAL A 108 -16.65 -1.98 5.06
C VAL A 108 -16.60 -1.37 3.69
N SER A 109 -17.76 -0.99 3.13
CA SER A 109 -17.78 -0.03 2.04
C SER A 109 -17.03 1.18 2.56
N LEU A 110 -15.81 1.38 2.07
CA LEU A 110 -15.30 2.73 2.00
C LEU A 110 -16.39 3.45 1.23
N THR A 111 -17.14 4.30 1.92
CA THR A 111 -18.01 5.27 1.26
C THR A 111 -17.26 5.77 0.03
N THR A 112 -17.93 5.79 -1.11
CA THR A 112 -17.48 6.43 -2.34
C THR A 112 -17.10 7.86 -1.99
N ASP A 113 -15.86 8.01 -1.53
CA ASP A 113 -15.26 9.27 -1.21
C ASP A 113 -15.03 9.91 -2.56
N GLU A 114 -15.91 10.85 -2.92
CA GLU A 114 -15.85 11.61 -4.16
C GLU A 114 -14.44 12.20 -4.35
N SER A 115 -13.72 12.45 -3.26
CA SER A 115 -12.32 12.88 -3.24
C SER A 115 -11.36 11.92 -3.95
N LYS A 116 -11.58 10.59 -3.87
CA LYS A 116 -10.77 9.61 -4.62
C LYS A 116 -11.17 9.50 -6.08
N ALA A 117 -12.45 9.70 -6.39
CA ALA A 117 -12.92 9.77 -7.78
C ALA A 117 -12.35 11.00 -8.50
N ILE A 118 -12.20 12.13 -7.78
CA ILE A 118 -11.54 13.34 -8.30
C ILE A 118 -10.07 13.05 -8.65
N GLY A 119 -9.33 12.28 -7.83
CA GLY A 119 -7.95 11.91 -8.13
C GLY A 119 -7.79 11.10 -9.43
N ALA A 120 -8.67 10.10 -9.64
CA ALA A 120 -8.65 9.27 -10.84
C ALA A 120 -9.17 10.00 -12.11
N LEU A 121 -10.08 10.97 -11.94
CA LEU A 121 -10.50 11.86 -13.03
C LEU A 121 -9.42 12.90 -13.35
N ALA A 122 -8.71 13.42 -12.35
CA ALA A 122 -7.61 14.36 -12.52
C ALA A 122 -6.39 13.75 -13.24
N GLU A 123 -6.20 12.43 -13.12
CA GLU A 123 -5.15 11.71 -13.87
C GLU A 123 -5.48 11.60 -15.38
N LYS A 124 -6.78 11.53 -15.74
CA LYS A 124 -7.23 11.49 -17.14
C LYS A 124 -7.42 12.86 -17.79
N VAL A 125 -7.44 13.94 -17.01
CA VAL A 125 -7.33 15.28 -17.58
C VAL A 125 -5.85 15.49 -17.90
N GLU A 126 -5.47 15.18 -19.15
CA GLU A 126 -4.25 15.74 -19.71
C GLU A 126 -4.30 17.25 -19.45
N LYS A 127 -3.44 17.72 -18.54
CA LYS A 127 -3.27 19.15 -18.29
C LYS A 127 -2.80 19.75 -19.60
N LYS A 128 -3.75 20.24 -20.40
CA LYS A 128 -3.48 21.20 -21.46
C LYS A 128 -2.74 22.32 -20.73
N LYS A 129 -1.43 22.38 -20.90
CA LYS A 129 -0.59 23.47 -20.37
C LYS A 129 -0.98 24.70 -21.18
N GLU A 130 -2.16 25.23 -20.92
CA GLU A 130 -2.52 26.56 -21.33
C GLU A 130 -1.50 27.45 -20.65
N LYS A 131 -0.55 27.95 -21.46
CA LYS A 131 0.41 28.92 -20.98
C LYS A 131 -0.42 30.09 -20.49
N ILE A 132 -0.44 30.30 -19.17
CA ILE A 132 -1.03 31.50 -18.57
C ILE A 132 -0.48 32.67 -19.39
N PRO A 133 -1.32 33.53 -19.99
CA PRO A 133 -0.83 34.66 -20.76
C PRO A 133 0.00 35.54 -19.83
N GLN A 134 1.31 35.38 -19.89
CA GLN A 134 2.23 36.22 -19.14
C GLN A 134 2.15 37.59 -19.78
N SER A 135 1.72 38.59 -19.02
CA SER A 135 1.81 39.96 -19.50
C SER A 135 3.28 40.28 -19.70
N VAL A 136 3.62 40.90 -20.84
CA VAL A 136 5.00 41.29 -21.20
C VAL A 136 5.66 42.10 -20.08
N GLU A 137 4.87 42.80 -19.27
CA GLU A 137 5.33 43.55 -18.10
C GLU A 137 5.82 42.64 -16.95
N LEU A 138 5.12 41.54 -16.66
CA LEU A 138 5.49 40.60 -15.61
C LEU A 138 6.79 39.87 -15.96
N GLU A 139 6.98 39.46 -17.22
CA GLU A 139 8.24 38.85 -17.67
C GLU A 139 9.42 39.82 -17.52
N ARG A 140 9.23 41.09 -17.88
CA ARG A 140 10.26 42.13 -17.71
C ARG A 140 10.60 42.35 -16.23
N LYS A 141 9.59 42.33 -15.34
CA LYS A 141 9.80 42.44 -13.89
C LYS A 141 10.55 41.22 -13.35
N GLN A 142 10.13 40.00 -13.71
CA GLN A 142 10.80 38.76 -13.32
C GLN A 142 12.26 38.72 -13.80
N LYS A 143 12.52 39.12 -15.05
CA LYS A 143 13.89 39.17 -15.60
C LYS A 143 14.78 40.19 -14.88
N LYS A 144 14.22 41.34 -14.47
CA LYS A 144 14.94 42.34 -13.67
C LYS A 144 15.29 41.80 -12.29
N ILE A 145 14.34 41.16 -11.60
CA ILE A 145 14.54 40.57 -10.27
C ILE A 145 15.59 39.44 -10.35
N MET A 146 15.49 38.57 -11.37
CA MET A 146 16.46 37.49 -11.58
C MET A 146 17.87 38.04 -11.82
N LYS A 147 18.01 39.12 -12.60
CA LYS A 147 19.30 39.78 -12.82
C LYS A 147 19.87 40.41 -11.53
N SER A 148 19.03 41.00 -10.68
CA SER A 148 19.50 41.51 -9.39
C SER A 148 19.93 40.41 -8.43
N ILE A 149 19.23 39.27 -8.41
CA ILE A 149 19.58 38.12 -7.57
C ILE A 149 20.93 37.55 -8.01
N ILE A 150 21.12 37.28 -9.31
CA ILE A 150 22.40 36.79 -9.85
C ILE A 150 23.54 37.76 -9.54
N ASN A 151 23.32 39.07 -9.68
CA ASN A 151 24.34 40.05 -9.34
C ASN A 151 24.69 40.04 -7.85
N SER A 152 23.70 39.90 -6.96
CA SER A 152 23.95 39.79 -5.52
C SER A 152 24.68 38.49 -5.15
N GLU A 153 24.32 37.37 -5.77
CA GLU A 153 25.00 36.08 -5.57
C GLU A 153 26.47 36.15 -6.02
N ASN A 154 26.74 36.75 -7.17
CA ASN A 154 28.10 36.94 -7.67
C ASN A 154 28.95 37.82 -6.73
N VAL A 155 28.37 38.88 -6.16
CA VAL A 155 29.08 39.73 -5.19
C VAL A 155 29.39 38.95 -3.90
N VAL A 156 28.47 38.12 -3.41
CA VAL A 156 28.69 37.30 -2.20
C VAL A 156 29.73 36.21 -2.46
N SER A 157 29.68 35.56 -3.63
CA SER A 157 30.65 34.50 -4.01
C SER A 157 32.10 34.98 -4.06
N GLN A 158 32.34 36.28 -4.35
CA GLN A 158 33.68 36.87 -4.35
C GLN A 158 34.33 36.90 -2.95
N TYR A 159 33.53 36.89 -1.88
CA TYR A 159 34.04 36.89 -0.51
C TYR A 159 34.19 35.47 0.07
N ASP A 160 33.35 34.53 -0.37
CA ASP A 160 33.30 33.18 0.20
C ASP A 160 34.06 32.12 -0.63
N ASN A 161 34.62 32.46 -1.80
CA ASN A 161 35.27 31.51 -2.74
C ASN A 161 34.38 30.31 -3.15
N VAL A 162 33.07 30.37 -2.91
CA VAL A 162 32.10 29.33 -3.25
C VAL A 162 31.30 29.76 -4.48
N ASP A 163 31.32 28.95 -5.53
CA ASP A 163 30.52 29.15 -6.74
C ASP A 163 29.13 28.53 -6.56
N TYR A 164 28.19 29.32 -6.03
CA TYR A 164 26.82 28.87 -5.75
C TYR A 164 26.06 28.39 -6.99
N SER A 165 26.49 28.77 -8.20
CA SER A 165 25.88 28.31 -9.45
C SER A 165 26.07 26.81 -9.71
N LYS A 166 27.05 26.18 -9.04
CA LYS A 166 27.38 24.75 -9.15
C LYS A 166 26.78 23.89 -8.04
N LEU A 167 26.05 24.49 -7.11
CA LEU A 167 25.42 23.77 -6.01
C LEU A 167 24.10 23.16 -6.47
N ASN A 168 23.84 21.93 -6.01
CA ASN A 168 22.53 21.31 -6.16
C ASN A 168 21.53 21.83 -5.10
N GLU A 169 20.28 21.37 -5.12
CA GLU A 169 19.24 21.76 -4.15
C GLU A 169 19.62 21.48 -2.68
N SER A 170 20.63 20.63 -2.42
CA SER A 170 21.15 20.34 -1.10
C SER A 170 22.40 21.15 -0.73
N GLY A 171 22.83 22.13 -1.54
CA GLY A 171 23.94 23.03 -1.24
C GLY A 171 25.33 22.38 -1.38
N LEU A 172 25.44 21.25 -2.10
CA LEU A 172 26.69 20.54 -2.34
C LEU A 172 27.13 20.72 -3.79
N GLU A 173 28.43 20.92 -4.02
CA GLU A 173 28.99 20.89 -5.36
C GLU A 173 28.77 19.50 -5.99
N GLN A 174 28.20 19.47 -7.20
CA GLN A 174 28.10 18.24 -7.97
C GLN A 174 29.50 17.81 -8.40
N LYS A 175 30.17 16.98 -7.59
CA LYS A 175 31.28 16.17 -8.08
C LYS A 175 30.74 15.29 -9.20
N LYS A 176 31.26 15.46 -10.42
CA LYS A 176 31.01 14.53 -11.52
C LYS A 176 31.31 13.13 -11.00
N LYS A 177 30.33 12.24 -11.14
CA LYS A 177 30.51 10.83 -10.79
C LYS A 177 31.59 10.30 -11.73
N ASP A 178 32.71 9.83 -11.20
CA ASP A 178 33.77 9.24 -12.02
C ASP A 178 33.18 8.05 -12.79
N GLU A 179 33.09 8.18 -14.12
CA GLU A 179 32.47 7.20 -15.01
C GLU A 179 33.29 5.89 -15.09
N ASP A 180 34.55 5.93 -14.67
CA ASP A 180 35.50 4.80 -14.72
C ASP A 180 35.46 3.89 -13.49
N ILE A 181 34.68 4.23 -12.45
CA ILE A 181 34.55 3.37 -11.27
C ILE A 181 33.52 2.28 -11.58
N ASP A 182 33.97 1.03 -11.70
CA ASP A 182 33.10 -0.13 -11.89
C ASP A 182 32.33 -0.47 -10.61
N TRP A 183 31.13 0.11 -10.49
CA TRP A 183 30.21 -0.12 -9.38
C TRP A 183 29.59 -1.53 -9.39
N SER A 184 29.83 -2.36 -10.41
CA SER A 184 29.28 -3.71 -10.50
C SER A 184 29.95 -4.70 -9.53
N ALA A 185 31.12 -4.37 -9.00
CA ALA A 185 31.89 -5.22 -8.07
C ALA A 185 31.41 -5.17 -6.61
N LEU A 186 30.41 -4.35 -6.28
CA LEU A 186 29.93 -4.13 -4.90
C LEU A 186 28.62 -4.86 -4.54
N ASN A 187 28.13 -5.77 -5.39
CA ASN A 187 26.93 -6.59 -5.14
C ASN A 187 27.25 -8.07 -4.88
#